data_AF-A0A4Q1KGX4-F1
#
_entry.id   AF-A0A4Q1KGX4-F1
#
_cell.length_a   1.000
_cell.length_b   1.000
_cell.length_c   1.000
_cell.angle_alpha   90.00
_cell.angle_beta   90.00
_cell.angle_gamma   90.00
#
_symmetry.space_group_name_H-M   'P 1'
#
loop_
_entity.id
_entity.type
_entity.pdbx_description
1 polymer ?
#
loop_
_entity_poly.entity_id
_entity_poly.type
_entity_poly.pdbx_seq_one_letter_code
_entity_poly.pdbx_strand_id
1 'polypeptide(L)'
;MIARFRLWLISMMVALDQCAHTFFAGPKYVIFGGRRPNTDETISSRVGRAALAGKRWGLMCEAAIDALFRLLGDGPGHCRRNIEWDEV
;
A
#
# COMPACT_ATOMS: atom_id res chain seq x y z
N MET A 1 23.19 4.76 14.00
CA MET A 1 22.25 3.80 14.61
C MET A 1 20.80 4.21 14.35
N ILE A 2 20.40 5.44 14.70
CA ILE A 2 19.04 5.98 14.48
C ILE A 2 18.55 5.83 13.01
N ALA A 3 19.38 6.16 12.01
CA ALA A 3 19.00 6.00 10.61
C ALA A 3 18.70 4.54 10.21
N ARG A 4 19.50 3.59 10.71
CA ARG A 4 19.31 2.15 10.43
C ARG A 4 18.05 1.61 11.10
N PHE A 5 17.78 2.05 12.33
CA PHE A 5 16.55 1.72 13.04
C PHE A 5 15.30 2.25 12.33
N ARG A 6 15.35 3.48 11.84
CA ARG A 6 14.27 4.07 11.04
C ARG A 6 14.01 3.29 9.75
N LEU A 7 15.07 2.94 9.02
CA LEU A 7 14.94 2.13 7.79
C LEU A 7 14.32 0.76 8.10
N TRP A 8 14.76 0.11 9.18
CA TRP A 8 14.18 -1.16 9.63
C TRP A 8 12.68 -1.03 9.96
N LEU A 9 12.27 0.03 10.67
CA LEU A 9 10.84 0.29 10.94
C LEU A 9 10.04 0.51 9.66
N ILE A 10 10.57 1.27 8.70
CA ILE A 10 9.91 1.49 7.40
C ILE A 10 9.75 0.15 6.66
N SER A 11 10.81 -0.68 6.62
CA SER A 11 10.74 -2.01 6.00
C SER A 11 9.70 -2.91 6.67
N MET A 12 9.57 -2.85 8.00
CA MET A 12 8.52 -3.59 8.72
C MET A 12 7.12 -3.10 8.35
N MET A 13 6.92 -1.79 8.20
CA MET A 13 5.62 -1.25 7.77
C MET A 13 5.26 -1.67 6.34
N VAL A 14 6.22 -1.66 5.41
CA VAL A 14 6.01 -2.13 4.03
C VAL A 14 5.67 -3.63 4.01
N ALA A 15 6.39 -4.44 4.78
CA ALA A 15 6.11 -5.88 4.86
C ALA A 15 4.72 -6.18 5.44
N LEU A 16 4.28 -5.42 6.44
CA LEU A 16 2.92 -5.51 6.98
C LEU A 16 1.87 -5.10 5.94
N ASP A 17 2.15 -4.09 5.14
CA ASP A 17 1.26 -3.61 4.07
C ASP A 17 1.08 -4.68 2.97
N GLN A 18 2.17 -5.30 2.51
CA GLN A 18 2.14 -6.42 1.54
C GLN A 18 1.44 -7.66 2.11
N CYS A 19 1.69 -7.96 3.40
CA CYS A 19 1.02 -9.05 4.10
C CYS A 19 -0.49 -8.82 4.17
N ALA A 20 -0.91 -7.61 4.54
CA ALA A 20 -2.31 -7.23 4.60
C ALA A 20 -2.96 -7.29 3.20
N HIS A 21 -2.29 -6.82 2.15
CA HIS A 21 -2.78 -6.93 0.77
C HIS A 21 -3.08 -8.40 0.43
N THR A 22 -2.09 -9.27 0.63
CA THR A 22 -2.20 -10.70 0.33
C THR A 22 -3.28 -11.37 1.17
N PHE A 23 -3.39 -11.01 2.45
CA PHE A 23 -4.39 -11.55 3.38
C PHE A 23 -5.82 -11.25 2.94
N PHE A 24 -6.11 -10.05 2.42
CA PHE A 24 -7.45 -9.71 1.94
C PHE A 24 -7.71 -10.13 0.49
N ALA A 25 -6.70 -10.09 -0.37
CA ALA A 25 -6.83 -10.46 -1.78
C ALA A 25 -6.90 -11.99 -1.98
N GLY A 26 -6.23 -12.78 -1.13
CA GLY A 26 -6.19 -14.24 -1.18
C GLY A 26 -7.58 -14.89 -1.09
N PRO A 27 -8.38 -14.62 -0.04
CA PRO A 27 -9.74 -15.14 0.06
C PRO A 27 -10.61 -14.76 -1.14
N LYS A 28 -10.48 -13.52 -1.64
CA LYS A 28 -11.19 -13.09 -2.84
C LYS A 28 -10.81 -13.93 -4.07
N TYR A 29 -9.52 -14.19 -4.26
CA TYR A 29 -9.03 -15.04 -5.35
C TYR A 29 -9.52 -16.48 -5.23
N VAL A 30 -9.49 -17.07 -4.03
CA VAL A 30 -9.96 -18.45 -3.81
C VAL A 30 -11.47 -18.59 -4.07
N ILE A 31 -12.27 -17.60 -3.64
CA ILE A 31 -13.73 -17.67 -3.73
C ILE A 31 -14.24 -17.27 -5.13
N PHE A 32 -13.70 -16.20 -5.72
CA PHE A 32 -14.23 -15.60 -6.94
C PHE A 32 -13.34 -15.80 -8.18
N GLY A 33 -12.15 -16.39 -8.02
CA GLY A 33 -11.18 -16.52 -9.10
C GLY A 33 -10.58 -15.19 -9.54
N GLY A 34 -10.03 -15.17 -10.76
CA GLY A 34 -9.41 -13.98 -11.38
C GLY A 34 -7.88 -14.01 -11.36
N ARG A 35 -7.26 -12.84 -11.40
CA ARG A 35 -5.79 -12.71 -11.39
C ARG A 35 -5.27 -13.02 -9.98
N ARG A 36 -4.20 -13.82 -9.90
CA ARG A 36 -3.51 -14.09 -8.63
C ARG A 36 -3.07 -12.74 -8.00
N PRO A 37 -3.20 -12.56 -6.67
CA PRO A 37 -2.67 -11.37 -6.00
C PRO A 37 -1.17 -11.23 -6.26
N ASN A 38 -0.71 -10.03 -6.61
CA ASN A 38 0.72 -9.74 -6.68
C ASN A 38 1.24 -9.62 -5.24
N THR A 39 2.31 -10.35 -4.92
CA THR A 39 2.93 -10.32 -3.58
C THR A 39 3.68 -9.01 -3.34
N ASP A 40 4.11 -8.37 -4.42
CA ASP A 40 4.92 -7.15 -4.36
C ASP A 40 4.00 -5.92 -4.22
N GLU A 41 2.71 -6.08 -4.54
CA GLU A 41 1.69 -5.03 -4.40
C GLU A 41 1.32 -4.76 -2.94
N THR A 42 1.37 -3.49 -2.55
CA THR A 42 0.94 -2.98 -1.26
C THR A 42 -0.55 -2.57 -1.25
N ILE A 43 -1.20 -2.50 -0.08
CA ILE A 43 -2.52 -1.85 0.02
C ILE A 43 -2.37 -0.37 -0.31
N SER A 44 -1.30 0.28 0.14
CA SER A 44 -1.05 1.69 -0.15
C SER A 44 -0.97 1.98 -1.66
N SER A 45 -0.25 1.19 -2.46
CA SER A 45 -0.21 1.39 -3.92
C SER A 45 -1.57 1.10 -4.59
N ARG A 46 -2.29 0.08 -4.12
CA ARG A 46 -3.67 -0.21 -4.58
C ARG A 46 -4.63 0.93 -4.29
N VAL A 47 -4.53 1.50 -3.10
CA VAL A 47 -5.31 2.68 -2.66
C VAL A 47 -4.94 3.88 -3.52
N GLY A 48 -3.64 4.11 -3.76
CA GLY A 48 -3.16 5.15 -4.67
C GLY A 48 -3.76 5.02 -6.07
N ARG A 49 -3.76 3.82 -6.66
CA ARG A 49 -4.40 3.56 -7.97
C ARG A 49 -5.91 3.82 -7.93
N ALA A 50 -6.59 3.40 -6.87
CA ALA A 50 -8.02 3.64 -6.71
C ALA A 50 -8.35 5.13 -6.59
N ALA A 51 -7.51 5.88 -5.88
CA ALA A 51 -7.64 7.32 -5.73
C ALA A 51 -7.36 8.08 -7.03
N LEU A 52 -6.33 7.68 -7.78
CA LEU A 52 -6.05 8.21 -9.13
C LEU A 52 -7.20 7.94 -10.10
N ALA A 53 -7.85 6.78 -9.98
CA ALA A 53 -9.06 6.45 -10.73
C ALA A 53 -10.32 7.19 -10.22
N GLY A 54 -10.20 8.11 -9.26
CA GLY A 54 -11.30 8.92 -8.74
C GLY A 54 -12.27 8.18 -7.82
N LYS A 55 -11.92 6.98 -7.32
CA LYS A 55 -12.80 6.22 -6.42
C LYS A 55 -12.85 6.91 -5.06
N ARG A 56 -14.06 7.24 -4.59
CA ARG A 56 -14.29 7.92 -3.29
C ARG A 56 -13.65 7.19 -2.11
N TRP A 57 -13.78 5.87 -2.05
CA TRP A 57 -13.14 5.07 -0.99
C TRP A 57 -11.61 5.13 -1.09
N GLY A 58 -11.06 5.17 -2.31
CA GLY A 58 -9.62 5.28 -2.54
C GLY A 58 -9.08 6.61 -2.03
N LEU A 59 -9.77 7.72 -2.31
CA LEU A 59 -9.40 9.05 -1.81
C LEU A 59 -9.45 9.13 -0.27
N MET A 60 -10.46 8.52 0.36
CA MET A 60 -10.58 8.49 1.82
C MET A 60 -9.47 7.65 2.47
N CYS A 61 -9.20 6.45 1.95
CA CYS A 61 -8.13 5.60 2.45
C CYS A 61 -6.75 6.22 2.20
N GLU A 62 -6.54 6.83 1.04
CA GLU A 62 -5.29 7.52 0.69
C GLU A 62 -4.97 8.60 1.73
N ALA A 63 -5.94 9.44 2.06
CA ALA A 63 -5.75 10.50 3.06
C ALA A 63 -5.34 9.95 4.44
N ALA A 64 -5.94 8.84 4.87
CA ALA A 64 -5.62 8.22 6.15
C ALA A 64 -4.21 7.59 6.16
N ILE A 65 -3.84 6.87 5.10
CA ILE A 65 -2.54 6.21 4.98
C ILE A 65 -1.43 7.25 4.83
N ASP A 66 -1.61 8.26 3.98
CA ASP A 66 -0.65 9.34 3.81
C ASP A 66 -0.42 10.11 5.12
N ALA A 67 -1.47 10.34 5.92
CA ALA A 67 -1.34 10.98 7.23
C ALA A 67 -0.51 10.13 8.21
N LEU A 68 -0.74 8.82 8.26
CA LEU A 68 0.02 7.88 9.09
C LEU A 68 1.50 7.86 8.70
N PHE A 69 1.80 7.70 7.41
CA PHE A 69 3.18 7.64 6.93
C PHE A 69 3.90 8.99 7.08
N ARG A 70 3.19 10.11 6.93
CA ARG A 70 3.72 11.44 7.25
C ARG A 70 4.07 11.59 8.73
N LEU A 71 3.24 11.07 9.64
CA LEU A 71 3.54 11.06 11.08
C LEU A 71 4.80 10.23 11.39
N LEU A 72 5.03 9.16 10.63
CA LEU A 72 6.22 8.30 10.71
C LEU A 72 7.45 8.91 9.97
N GLY A 73 7.31 10.13 9.42
CA GLY A 73 8.40 10.89 8.81
C GLY A 73 8.60 10.62 7.32
N ASP A 74 7.68 9.95 6.64
CA ASP A 74 7.68 9.87 5.18
C ASP A 74 7.20 11.19 4.54
N GLY A 75 7.57 11.42 3.29
CA GLY A 75 7.11 12.56 2.49
C GLY A 75 5.63 12.45 2.08
N PRO A 76 5.05 13.54 1.52
CA PRO A 76 3.65 13.56 1.09
C PRO A 76 3.39 12.63 -0.09
N GLY A 77 2.16 12.10 -0.18
CA GLY A 77 1.75 11.27 -1.32
C GLY A 77 2.32 9.85 -1.27
N HIS A 78 2.38 9.23 -0.09
CA HIS A 78 2.94 7.87 0.08
C HIS A 78 2.26 6.88 -0.87
N CYS A 79 0.93 6.85 -0.88
CA CYS A 79 0.16 5.89 -1.67
C CYS A 79 0.41 6.00 -3.17
N ARG A 80 0.47 7.22 -3.72
CA ARG A 80 0.70 7.44 -5.16
C ARG A 80 2.15 7.22 -5.58
N ARG A 81 3.12 7.57 -4.73
CA ARG A 81 4.55 7.41 -5.04
C ARG A 81 4.97 5.94 -5.03
N ASN A 82 4.29 5.10 -4.26
CA ASN A 82 4.50 3.66 -4.23
C ASN A 82 3.79 2.90 -5.35
N ILE A 83 3.19 3.57 -6.33
CA ILE A 83 2.63 2.89 -7.51
C ILE A 83 3.78 2.49 -8.42
N GLU A 84 4.00 1.19 -8.55
CA GLU A 84 4.90 0.60 -9.55
C GLU A 84 4.18 0.56 -10.90
N TRP A 85 4.52 1.51 -11.77
CA TRP A 85 3.83 1.73 -13.05
C TRP A 85 4.15 0.68 -14.11
N ASP A 86 5.24 -0.05 -13.95
CA ASP A 86 5.67 -1.17 -14.77
C ASP A 86 4.85 -2.45 -14.53
N GLU A 87 4.08 -2.50 -13.43
CA GLU A 87 3.20 -3.62 -13.08
C GLU A 87 1.71 -3.40 -13.44
N VAL A 88 1.34 -2.22 -13.96
CA VAL A 88 -0.05 -1.81 -14.22
C VAL A 88 -0.53 -2.20 -15.61
#